data_AF-A0A4P6Y591-F1
#
_entry.id   AF-A0A4P6Y591-F1
#
_cell.length_a   1.000
_cell.length_b   1.000
_cell.length_c   1.000
_cell.angle_alpha   90.00
_cell.angle_beta   90.00
_cell.angle_gamma   90.00
#
_symmetry.space_group_name_H-M   'P 1'
#
loop_
_entity.id
_entity.type
_entity.pdbx_description
1 polymer ?
#
loop_
_entity_poly.entity_id
_entity_poly.type
_entity_poly.pdbx_seq_one_letter_code
_entity_poly.pdbx_strand_id
1 'polypeptide(L)'
;MTIATWNLERLKYSKETANIIAILENLNADILVLTEYDERVNLKNYPFQIATKSLSEIQPAYYMPSEKRVKIYSKYEIVNQFQTYDEYTSCCAEIKTEKGNLLVYGTIIGIFGNRNENFKTDLPKQIIDFNTLSKNQNICIIGDYNLSFSDNYYFTNRGRKELNNSFLENKITNLTHHLPETIDHIAISQEFIGNAKIETHEWNLEKKLSDHKGISIQIDYSL
;
A
#
# COMPACT_ATOMS: atom_id res chain seq x y z
N MET A 1 -6.53 13.95 -7.59
CA MET A 1 -5.37 13.04 -7.41
C MET A 1 -5.90 11.66 -7.10
N THR A 2 -5.42 10.63 -7.80
CA THR A 2 -5.80 9.23 -7.56
C THR A 2 -4.65 8.46 -6.94
N ILE A 3 -4.90 7.81 -5.81
CA ILE A 3 -3.94 6.93 -5.11
C ILE A 3 -4.54 5.52 -5.05
N ALA A 4 -3.77 4.51 -5.42
CA ALA A 4 -4.27 3.16 -5.58
C ALA A 4 -3.34 2.10 -4.98
N THR A 5 -3.93 0.98 -4.56
CA THR A 5 -3.21 -0.22 -4.15
C THR A 5 -3.82 -1.51 -4.70
N TRP A 6 -2.98 -2.50 -5.00
CA TRP A 6 -3.43 -3.85 -5.33
C TRP A 6 -2.36 -4.90 -5.04
N ASN A 7 -2.71 -5.91 -4.26
CA ASN A 7 -1.91 -7.12 -4.11
C ASN A 7 -2.03 -8.01 -5.35
N LEU A 8 -0.90 -8.37 -5.97
CA LEU A 8 -0.85 -9.15 -7.21
C LEU A 8 -0.62 -10.65 -7.00
N GLU A 9 -0.58 -11.12 -5.75
CA GLU A 9 -0.37 -12.53 -5.39
C GLU A 9 0.84 -13.14 -6.14
N ARG A 10 1.93 -12.37 -6.26
CA ARG A 10 3.17 -12.78 -6.95
C ARG A 10 2.95 -13.19 -8.42
N LEU A 11 1.89 -12.67 -9.06
CA LEU A 11 1.44 -13.09 -10.39
C LEU A 11 1.21 -14.60 -10.50
N LYS A 12 0.60 -15.22 -9.49
CA LYS A 12 0.15 -16.62 -9.55
C LYS A 12 -0.67 -16.90 -10.81
N TYR A 13 -1.48 -15.92 -11.26
CA TYR A 13 -2.20 -15.94 -12.52
C TYR A 13 -1.39 -15.30 -13.68
N SER A 14 -0.14 -15.71 -13.86
CA SER A 14 0.79 -15.12 -14.84
C SER A 14 0.30 -15.07 -16.30
N LYS A 15 -0.70 -15.89 -16.69
CA LYS A 15 -1.33 -15.80 -18.01
C LYS A 15 -2.15 -14.52 -18.20
N GLU A 16 -2.59 -13.92 -17.10
CA GLU A 16 -3.40 -12.71 -17.05
C GLU A 16 -2.58 -11.43 -16.90
N THR A 17 -1.24 -11.51 -16.94
CA THR A 17 -0.37 -10.34 -16.75
C THR A 17 -0.70 -9.19 -17.70
N ALA A 18 -1.06 -9.48 -18.96
CA ALA A 18 -1.47 -8.45 -19.91
C ALA A 18 -2.79 -7.75 -19.49
N ASN A 19 -3.76 -8.50 -18.95
CA ASN A 19 -5.01 -7.95 -18.43
C ASN A 19 -4.78 -7.11 -17.17
N ILE A 20 -3.91 -7.58 -16.26
CA ILE A 20 -3.49 -6.82 -15.08
C ILE A 20 -2.85 -5.48 -15.49
N ILE A 21 -1.91 -5.51 -16.43
CA ILE A 21 -1.26 -4.29 -16.95
C ILE A 21 -2.31 -3.34 -17.57
N ALA A 22 -3.20 -3.84 -18.42
CA ALA A 22 -4.24 -3.02 -19.04
C ALA A 22 -5.17 -2.36 -18.02
N ILE A 23 -5.55 -3.08 -16.94
CA ILE A 23 -6.34 -2.50 -15.84
C ILE A 23 -5.56 -1.38 -15.15
N LEU A 24 -4.29 -1.59 -14.82
CA LEU A 24 -3.45 -0.61 -14.14
C LEU A 24 -3.19 0.63 -15.00
N GLU A 25 -2.97 0.45 -16.30
CA GLU A 25 -2.81 1.55 -17.26
C GLU A 25 -4.11 2.36 -17.41
N ASN A 26 -5.27 1.69 -17.47
CA ASN A 26 -6.58 2.36 -17.53
C ASN A 26 -6.95 3.07 -16.22
N LEU A 27 -6.61 2.48 -15.07
CA LEU A 27 -6.77 3.11 -13.75
C LEU A 27 -5.99 4.42 -13.70
N ASN A 28 -4.82 4.46 -14.34
CA ASN A 28 -4.02 5.66 -14.55
C ASN A 28 -3.82 6.47 -13.26
N ALA A 29 -3.60 5.78 -12.13
CA ALA A 29 -3.43 6.41 -10.83
C ALA A 29 -2.22 7.36 -10.83
N ASP A 30 -2.24 8.40 -10.01
CA ASP A 30 -1.10 9.31 -9.90
C ASP A 30 0.01 8.70 -9.03
N ILE A 31 -0.40 7.96 -8.00
CA ILE A 31 0.46 7.12 -7.16
C ILE A 31 -0.17 5.73 -7.06
N LEU A 32 0.60 4.69 -7.36
CA LEU A 32 0.16 3.31 -7.32
C LEU A 32 1.14 2.48 -6.48
N VAL A 33 0.61 1.73 -5.52
CA VAL A 33 1.39 0.78 -4.70
C VAL A 33 0.93 -0.63 -5.00
N LEU A 34 1.83 -1.48 -5.47
CA LEU A 34 1.55 -2.89 -5.68
C LEU A 34 2.21 -3.70 -4.57
N THR A 35 1.48 -4.65 -4.01
CA THR A 35 1.99 -5.62 -3.03
C THR A 35 2.09 -7.02 -3.64
N GLU A 36 2.97 -7.86 -3.09
CA GLU A 36 3.33 -9.17 -3.66
C GLU A 36 3.61 -9.05 -5.18
N TYR A 37 4.45 -8.09 -5.52
CA TYR A 37 4.74 -7.63 -6.87
C TYR A 37 5.74 -8.54 -7.59
N ASP A 38 5.66 -8.56 -8.92
CA ASP A 38 6.65 -9.16 -9.80
C ASP A 38 7.01 -8.23 -10.96
N GLU A 39 8.31 -8.17 -11.31
CA GLU A 39 8.87 -7.28 -12.34
C GLU A 39 8.29 -7.45 -13.75
N ARG A 40 7.57 -8.53 -14.03
CA ARG A 40 6.81 -8.70 -15.28
C ARG A 40 5.70 -7.65 -15.46
N VAL A 41 5.20 -7.04 -14.37
CA VAL A 41 4.26 -5.92 -14.43
C VAL A 41 5.05 -4.61 -14.52
N ASN A 42 5.38 -4.23 -15.75
CA ASN A 42 6.15 -3.03 -16.03
C ASN A 42 5.27 -1.94 -16.65
N LEU A 43 4.96 -0.90 -15.88
CA LEU A 43 4.09 0.21 -16.28
C LEU A 43 4.93 1.39 -16.79
N LYS A 44 4.90 1.63 -18.11
CA LYS A 44 5.78 2.62 -18.78
C LYS A 44 5.40 4.08 -18.52
N ASN A 45 4.18 4.33 -18.08
CA ASN A 45 3.63 5.66 -17.82
C ASN A 45 4.04 6.25 -16.46
N TYR A 46 4.84 5.53 -15.66
CA TYR A 46 5.34 5.98 -14.37
C TYR A 46 6.84 6.27 -14.43
N PRO A 47 7.26 7.54 -14.61
CA PRO A 47 8.67 7.91 -14.69
C PRO A 47 9.43 7.70 -13.37
N PHE A 48 8.73 7.68 -12.24
CA PHE A 48 9.33 7.51 -10.92
C PHE A 48 8.83 6.23 -10.26
N GLN A 49 9.75 5.46 -9.70
CA GLN A 49 9.43 4.19 -9.07
C GLN A 49 10.49 3.76 -8.06
N ILE A 50 10.06 3.11 -6.98
CA ILE A 50 10.93 2.43 -6.02
C ILE A 50 10.33 1.08 -5.63
N ALA A 51 11.12 0.17 -5.09
CA ALA A 51 10.66 -1.13 -4.65
C ALA A 51 11.43 -1.58 -3.40
N THR A 52 10.89 -2.54 -2.68
CA THR A 52 11.64 -3.30 -1.66
C THR A 52 12.81 -4.06 -2.30
N LYS A 53 13.75 -4.51 -1.47
CA LYS A 53 14.81 -5.44 -1.89
C LYS A 53 14.22 -6.77 -2.38
N SER A 54 15.01 -7.52 -3.16
CA SER A 54 14.57 -8.81 -3.69
C SER A 54 14.55 -9.85 -2.57
N LEU A 55 13.43 -10.57 -2.46
CA LEU A 55 13.33 -11.65 -1.46
C LEU A 55 14.25 -12.83 -1.79
N SER A 56 14.68 -12.96 -3.05
CA SER A 56 15.65 -13.97 -3.45
C SER A 56 17.04 -13.79 -2.81
N GLU A 57 17.36 -12.59 -2.30
CA GLU A 57 18.61 -12.32 -1.57
C GLU A 57 18.66 -13.05 -0.21
N ILE A 58 17.49 -13.28 0.41
CA ILE A 58 17.37 -13.88 1.74
C ILE A 58 16.68 -15.26 1.72
N GLN A 59 15.85 -15.53 0.72
CA GLN A 59 15.06 -16.77 0.59
C GLN A 59 15.01 -17.26 -0.88
N PRO A 60 16.15 -17.52 -1.53
CA PRO A 60 16.22 -17.86 -2.96
C PRO A 60 15.52 -19.18 -3.34
N ALA A 61 15.29 -20.08 -2.37
CA ALA A 61 14.56 -21.32 -2.61
C ALA A 61 13.04 -21.12 -2.80
N TYR A 62 12.50 -19.98 -2.37
CA TYR A 62 11.06 -19.70 -2.34
C TYR A 62 10.64 -18.55 -3.24
N TYR A 63 11.56 -17.66 -3.59
CA TYR A 63 11.27 -16.46 -4.37
C TYR A 63 12.13 -16.36 -5.62
N MET A 64 11.49 -15.99 -6.73
CA MET A 64 12.19 -15.63 -7.95
C MET A 64 12.86 -14.25 -7.79
N PRO A 65 13.96 -13.97 -8.51
CA PRO A 65 14.61 -12.67 -8.47
C PRO A 65 13.69 -11.49 -8.84
N SER A 66 12.68 -11.72 -9.67
CA SER A 66 11.68 -10.73 -10.10
C SER A 66 10.65 -10.40 -9.03
N GLU A 67 10.51 -11.21 -7.98
CA GLU A 67 9.49 -11.04 -6.95
C GLU A 67 9.97 -10.10 -5.83
N LYS A 68 9.12 -9.14 -5.48
CA LYS A 68 9.35 -8.15 -4.43
C LYS A 68 8.05 -7.92 -3.67
N ARG A 69 8.13 -7.58 -2.38
CA ARG A 69 6.90 -7.35 -1.60
C ARG A 69 6.16 -6.11 -2.00
N VAL A 70 6.87 -5.01 -2.25
CA VAL A 70 6.22 -3.73 -2.54
C VAL A 70 6.91 -3.01 -3.66
N LYS A 71 6.10 -2.39 -4.52
CA LYS A 71 6.51 -1.49 -5.58
C LYS A 71 5.66 -0.21 -5.50
N ILE A 72 6.32 0.94 -5.45
CA ILE A 72 5.67 2.25 -5.54
C ILE A 72 5.95 2.82 -6.92
N TYR A 73 4.88 3.18 -7.62
CA TYR A 73 4.87 3.90 -8.89
C TYR A 73 4.32 5.31 -8.67
N SER A 74 4.93 6.30 -9.30
CA SER A 74 4.50 7.69 -9.19
C SER A 74 4.67 8.45 -10.51
N LYS A 75 3.68 9.26 -10.85
CA LYS A 75 3.80 10.27 -11.92
C LYS A 75 4.55 11.52 -11.44
N TYR A 76 4.50 11.78 -10.14
CA TYR A 76 5.20 12.87 -9.48
C TYR A 76 6.62 12.45 -9.08
N GLU A 77 7.52 13.42 -9.04
CA GLU A 77 8.93 13.23 -8.70
C GLU A 77 9.10 12.63 -7.29
N ILE A 78 9.92 11.58 -7.19
CA ILE A 78 10.43 11.06 -5.91
C ILE A 78 11.69 11.86 -5.56
N VAL A 79 11.59 12.71 -4.54
CA VAL A 79 12.67 13.62 -4.13
C VAL A 79 13.57 13.04 -3.06
N ASN A 80 13.08 12.04 -2.32
CA ASN A 80 13.86 11.33 -1.30
C ASN A 80 13.31 9.92 -1.03
N GLN A 81 14.12 9.06 -0.43
CA GLN A 81 13.72 7.74 0.06
C GLN A 81 14.11 7.60 1.53
N PHE A 82 13.25 6.93 2.30
CA PHE A 82 13.45 6.76 3.73
C PHE A 82 13.62 5.28 4.05
N GLN A 83 14.60 4.99 4.91
CA GLN A 83 14.79 3.65 5.43
C GLN A 83 13.58 3.26 6.28
N THR A 84 13.05 2.08 6.02
CA THR A 84 12.02 1.41 6.82
C THR A 84 12.69 0.42 7.77
N TYR A 85 11.96 -0.07 8.77
CA TYR A 85 12.50 -1.05 9.70
C TYR A 85 12.88 -2.37 8.99
N ASP A 86 12.18 -2.72 7.90
CA ASP A 86 12.44 -3.88 7.03
C ASP A 86 12.28 -3.51 5.55
N GLU A 87 13.43 -3.31 4.90
CA GLU A 87 13.55 -2.96 3.48
C GLU A 87 13.14 -4.10 2.51
N TYR A 88 12.88 -5.31 3.01
CA TYR A 88 12.34 -6.42 2.22
C TYR A 88 10.80 -6.45 2.22
N THR A 89 10.17 -5.74 3.16
CA THR A 89 8.71 -5.71 3.35
C THR A 89 8.09 -4.38 3.01
N SER A 90 8.78 -3.29 3.34
CA SER A 90 8.26 -1.95 3.18
C SER A 90 9.27 -1.04 2.51
N CYS A 91 8.79 -0.08 1.74
CA CYS A 91 9.62 1.00 1.21
C CYS A 91 8.89 2.33 1.35
N CYS A 92 9.64 3.43 1.47
CA CYS A 92 9.09 4.75 1.71
C CYS A 92 9.75 5.78 0.79
N ALA A 93 8.94 6.54 0.06
CA ALA A 93 9.37 7.62 -0.82
C ALA A 93 8.72 8.93 -0.43
N GLU A 94 9.46 10.03 -0.47
CA GLU A 94 8.89 11.38 -0.48
C GLU A 94 8.58 11.79 -1.90
N ILE A 95 7.30 12.02 -2.17
CA ILE A 95 6.77 12.35 -3.48
C ILE A 95 6.33 13.80 -3.48
N LYS A 96 6.84 14.58 -4.44
CA LYS A 96 6.52 16.00 -4.59
C LYS A 96 5.23 16.17 -5.40
N THR A 97 4.09 16.19 -4.71
CA THR A 97 2.77 16.37 -5.35
C THR A 97 2.42 17.85 -5.53
N GLU A 98 1.35 18.14 -6.27
CA GLU A 98 0.80 19.49 -6.41
C GLU A 98 0.31 20.09 -5.09
N LYS A 99 -0.05 19.25 -4.10
CA LYS A 99 -0.53 19.68 -2.78
C LYS A 99 0.59 19.82 -1.73
N GLY A 100 1.83 19.55 -2.14
CA GLY A 100 2.99 19.49 -1.26
C GLY A 100 3.59 18.09 -1.20
N ASN A 101 4.64 17.94 -0.40
CA ASN A 101 5.32 16.65 -0.26
C ASN A 101 4.45 15.67 0.54
N LEU A 102 4.41 14.43 0.07
CA LEU A 102 3.75 13.31 0.72
C LEU A 102 4.73 12.15 0.83
N LEU A 103 4.98 11.67 2.05
CA LEU A 103 5.62 10.38 2.24
C LEU A 103 4.63 9.29 1.84
N VAL A 104 5.02 8.38 0.96
CA VAL A 104 4.24 7.18 0.64
C VAL A 104 4.99 5.97 1.17
N TYR A 105 4.43 5.36 2.22
CA TYR A 105 4.93 4.16 2.87
C TYR A 105 4.11 2.96 2.36
N GLY A 106 4.70 2.23 1.42
CA GLY A 106 4.12 1.01 0.89
C GLY A 106 4.51 -0.21 1.74
N THR A 107 3.55 -1.07 2.11
CA THR A 107 3.81 -2.19 3.03
C THR A 107 2.91 -3.41 2.85
N ILE A 108 3.37 -4.54 3.39
CA ILE A 108 2.56 -5.69 3.81
C ILE A 108 2.74 -5.85 5.33
N ILE A 109 1.66 -5.81 6.11
CA ILE A 109 1.70 -6.02 7.56
C ILE A 109 1.42 -7.50 7.86
N GLY A 110 2.39 -8.18 8.47
CA GLY A 110 2.38 -9.58 8.86
C GLY A 110 2.20 -10.50 7.66
N ILE A 111 3.31 -10.75 6.97
CA ILE A 111 3.42 -11.47 5.68
C ILE A 111 2.83 -12.90 5.67
N PHE A 112 2.51 -13.47 6.83
CA PHE A 112 1.87 -14.77 6.97
C PHE A 112 0.42 -14.68 7.46
N GLY A 113 -0.18 -13.49 7.35
CA GLY A 113 -1.51 -13.17 7.84
C GLY A 113 -1.55 -12.83 9.33
N ASN A 114 -2.65 -12.20 9.74
CA ASN A 114 -2.78 -11.61 11.07
C ASN A 114 -2.99 -12.56 12.25
N ARG A 115 -3.16 -13.86 11.97
CA ARG A 115 -3.23 -14.91 12.99
C ARG A 115 -1.86 -15.51 13.29
N ASN A 116 -0.86 -15.21 12.47
CA ASN A 116 0.50 -15.70 12.66
C ASN A 116 1.22 -14.87 13.74
N GLU A 117 2.14 -15.49 14.48
CA GLU A 117 2.99 -14.79 15.46
C GLU A 117 3.82 -13.67 14.82
N ASN A 118 4.20 -13.82 13.54
CA ASN A 118 4.91 -12.78 12.79
C ASN A 118 4.15 -11.44 12.83
N PHE A 119 2.83 -11.42 12.67
CA PHE A 119 2.03 -10.20 12.70
C PHE A 119 2.18 -9.46 14.04
N LYS A 120 2.22 -10.19 15.16
CA LYS A 120 2.37 -9.59 16.51
C LYS A 120 3.73 -8.93 16.73
N THR A 121 4.74 -9.36 15.98
CA THR A 121 6.10 -8.80 16.05
C THR A 121 6.36 -7.75 14.99
N ASP A 122 5.68 -7.85 13.84
CA ASP A 122 5.83 -6.95 12.71
C ASP A 122 5.06 -5.64 12.93
N LEU A 123 3.77 -5.73 13.27
CA LEU A 123 2.91 -4.55 13.41
C LEU A 123 3.49 -3.48 14.36
N PRO A 124 4.01 -3.79 15.57
CA PRO A 124 4.59 -2.78 16.43
C PRO A 124 5.82 -2.08 15.83
N LYS A 125 6.63 -2.78 15.00
CA LYS A 125 7.80 -2.19 14.34
C LYS A 125 7.39 -1.24 13.22
N GLN A 126 6.39 -1.62 12.44
CA GLN A 126 5.82 -0.73 11.43
C GLN A 126 5.20 0.52 12.04
N ILE A 127 4.50 0.39 13.18
CA ILE A 127 3.97 1.54 13.92
C ILE A 127 5.08 2.49 14.36
N ILE A 128 6.27 1.99 14.73
CA ILE A 128 7.42 2.85 15.06
C ILE A 128 7.87 3.66 13.83
N ASP A 129 7.88 3.05 12.64
CA ASP A 129 8.14 3.78 11.39
C ASP A 129 7.07 4.86 11.17
N PHE A 130 5.79 4.51 11.30
CA PHE A 130 4.68 5.45 11.11
C PHE A 130 4.85 6.66 12.04
N ASN A 131 5.01 6.40 13.34
CA ASN A 131 5.20 7.43 14.36
C ASN A 131 6.44 8.29 14.13
N THR A 132 7.49 7.75 13.51
CA THR A 132 8.73 8.48 13.27
C THR A 132 8.62 9.36 12.03
N LEU A 133 8.07 8.81 10.95
CA LEU A 133 7.97 9.44 9.65
C LEU A 133 6.86 10.51 9.61
N SER A 134 5.75 10.31 10.34
CA SER A 134 4.62 11.26 10.38
C SER A 134 4.84 12.47 11.29
N LYS A 135 5.94 12.54 12.04
CA LYS A 135 6.17 13.61 13.04
C LYS A 135 6.16 15.02 12.46
N ASN A 136 6.75 15.19 11.27
CA ASN A 136 6.96 16.51 10.66
C ASN A 136 6.55 16.55 9.18
N GLN A 137 5.93 15.49 8.67
CA GLN A 137 5.59 15.35 7.26
C GLN A 137 4.26 14.63 7.11
N ASN A 138 3.53 14.97 6.05
CA ASN A 138 2.35 14.23 5.65
C ASN A 138 2.75 12.85 5.15
N ILE A 139 1.99 11.82 5.54
CA ILE A 139 2.24 10.44 5.15
C ILE A 139 0.97 9.78 4.61
N CYS A 140 1.14 8.91 3.62
CA CYS A 140 0.20 7.94 3.11
C CYS A 140 0.77 6.54 3.39
N ILE A 141 0.16 5.82 4.31
CA ILE A 141 0.44 4.41 4.57
C ILE A 141 -0.52 3.62 3.67
N ILE A 142 0.01 2.70 2.89
CA ILE A 142 -0.74 2.05 1.83
C ILE A 142 -0.23 0.64 1.56
N GLY A 143 -1.14 -0.29 1.30
CA GLY A 143 -0.81 -1.68 0.95
C GLY A 143 -1.71 -2.67 1.65
N ASP A 144 -1.18 -3.86 1.88
CA ASP A 144 -1.89 -4.98 2.49
C ASP A 144 -1.68 -4.97 4.01
N TYR A 145 -2.71 -4.66 4.78
CA TYR A 145 -2.60 -4.58 6.24
C TYR A 145 -2.89 -5.93 6.91
N ASN A 146 -3.24 -6.98 6.13
CA ASN A 146 -3.81 -8.23 6.62
C ASN A 146 -4.94 -8.03 7.64
N LEU A 147 -5.71 -6.96 7.51
CA LEU A 147 -6.71 -6.58 8.50
C LEU A 147 -7.82 -5.76 7.86
N SER A 148 -9.05 -6.30 7.84
CA SER A 148 -10.24 -5.50 7.53
C SER A 148 -10.53 -4.54 8.69
N PHE A 149 -11.25 -3.45 8.43
CA PHE A 149 -11.73 -2.52 9.47
C PHE A 149 -13.25 -2.46 9.59
N SER A 150 -14.00 -3.00 8.61
CA SER A 150 -15.45 -2.82 8.50
C SER A 150 -16.27 -4.05 8.96
N ASP A 151 -15.68 -5.25 8.92
CA ASP A 151 -16.42 -6.52 9.12
C ASP A 151 -15.61 -7.54 9.96
N ASN A 152 -15.81 -8.85 9.78
CA ASN A 152 -15.02 -9.89 10.47
C ASN A 152 -13.98 -10.57 9.55
N TYR A 153 -13.82 -10.12 8.31
CA TYR A 153 -12.85 -10.66 7.35
C TYR A 153 -11.44 -10.34 7.84
N TYR A 154 -10.58 -11.36 8.06
CA TYR A 154 -9.25 -11.13 8.64
C TYR A 154 -9.30 -10.18 9.85
N PHE A 155 -10.21 -10.42 10.80
CA PHE A 155 -10.35 -9.56 11.96
C PHE A 155 -9.47 -10.01 13.14
N THR A 156 -8.78 -9.05 13.77
CA THR A 156 -8.26 -9.20 15.13
C THR A 156 -8.53 -7.94 15.96
N ASN A 157 -8.98 -8.12 17.20
CA ASN A 157 -9.18 -7.02 18.16
C ASN A 157 -7.90 -6.22 18.39
N ARG A 158 -6.78 -6.94 18.57
CA ARG A 158 -5.47 -6.33 18.84
C ARG A 158 -4.98 -5.52 17.65
N GLY A 159 -4.98 -6.09 16.44
CA GLY A 159 -4.50 -5.41 15.23
C GLY A 159 -5.29 -4.13 14.94
N ARG A 160 -6.63 -4.18 14.99
CA ARG A 160 -7.47 -2.98 14.77
C ARG A 160 -7.19 -1.91 15.81
N LYS A 161 -7.12 -2.31 17.08
CA LYS A 161 -6.89 -1.36 18.17
C LYS A 161 -5.53 -0.68 18.03
N GLU A 162 -4.47 -1.44 17.77
CA GLU A 162 -3.11 -0.90 17.64
C GLU A 162 -2.99 0.05 16.44
N LEU A 163 -3.51 -0.33 15.27
CA LEU A 163 -3.49 0.54 14.08
C LEU A 163 -4.39 1.77 14.26
N ASN A 164 -5.61 1.63 14.76
CA ASN A 164 -6.49 2.78 14.99
C ASN A 164 -5.91 3.76 16.02
N ASN A 165 -5.27 3.25 17.08
CA ASN A 165 -4.58 4.09 18.06
C ASN A 165 -3.41 4.84 17.41
N SER A 166 -2.55 4.15 16.66
CA SER A 166 -1.44 4.79 15.94
C SER A 166 -1.97 5.84 14.95
N PHE A 167 -3.00 5.55 14.18
CA PHE A 167 -3.59 6.51 13.24
C PHE A 167 -4.16 7.73 13.97
N LEU A 168 -4.88 7.54 15.08
CA LEU A 168 -5.40 8.63 15.90
C LEU A 168 -4.27 9.51 16.47
N GLU A 169 -3.24 8.90 17.06
CA GLU A 169 -2.09 9.60 17.65
C GLU A 169 -1.32 10.44 16.62
N ASN A 170 -1.22 9.95 15.38
CA ASN A 170 -0.51 10.62 14.29
C ASN A 170 -1.40 11.48 13.39
N LYS A 171 -2.69 11.64 13.72
CA LYS A 171 -3.66 12.38 12.88
C LYS A 171 -3.73 11.85 11.45
N ILE A 172 -3.74 10.54 11.31
CA ILE A 172 -3.90 9.81 10.04
C ILE A 172 -5.33 9.26 9.99
N THR A 173 -5.95 9.32 8.83
CA THR A 173 -7.28 8.74 8.59
C THR A 173 -7.16 7.60 7.59
N ASN A 174 -7.63 6.40 7.96
CA ASN A 174 -7.84 5.32 6.99
C ASN A 174 -9.08 5.65 6.14
N LEU A 175 -8.86 6.07 4.90
CA LEU A 175 -9.92 6.51 3.98
C LEU A 175 -10.73 5.33 3.42
N THR A 176 -10.22 4.11 3.59
CA THR A 176 -10.79 2.88 3.04
C THR A 176 -11.33 1.94 4.13
N HIS A 177 -11.40 2.39 5.38
CA HIS A 177 -11.80 1.54 6.53
C HIS A 177 -13.22 0.98 6.43
N HIS A 178 -14.09 1.63 5.66
CA HIS A 178 -15.49 1.28 5.50
C HIS A 178 -15.73 0.18 4.47
N LEU A 179 -14.74 -0.13 3.63
CA LEU A 179 -14.87 -1.14 2.58
C LEU A 179 -14.93 -2.55 3.20
N PRO A 180 -15.93 -3.39 2.85
CA PRO A 180 -16.03 -4.76 3.33
C PRO A 180 -15.08 -5.70 2.59
N GLU A 181 -14.81 -6.86 3.18
CA GLU A 181 -14.09 -7.99 2.58
C GLU A 181 -12.74 -7.62 1.92
N THR A 182 -12.04 -6.64 2.51
CA THR A 182 -10.71 -6.22 2.09
C THR A 182 -9.77 -6.16 3.28
N ILE A 183 -8.48 -6.38 3.00
CA ILE A 183 -7.37 -6.17 3.92
C ILE A 183 -6.37 -5.15 3.38
N ASP A 184 -6.57 -4.68 2.15
CA ASP A 184 -5.79 -3.63 1.53
C ASP A 184 -6.40 -2.27 1.86
N HIS A 185 -5.55 -1.32 2.26
CA HIS A 185 -6.00 -0.03 2.78
C HIS A 185 -5.11 1.13 2.36
N ILE A 186 -5.71 2.32 2.39
CA ILE A 186 -5.08 3.61 2.13
C ILE A 186 -5.39 4.54 3.32
N ALA A 187 -4.37 4.90 4.09
CA ALA A 187 -4.47 5.78 5.24
C ALA A 187 -3.55 7.00 5.11
N ILE A 188 -4.10 8.21 5.23
CA ILE A 188 -3.39 9.46 4.90
C ILE A 188 -3.50 10.46 6.03
N SER A 189 -2.44 11.24 6.27
CA SER A 189 -2.44 12.40 7.17
C SER A 189 -3.62 13.33 6.88
N GLN A 190 -4.36 13.67 7.94
CA GLN A 190 -5.55 14.53 7.87
C GLN A 190 -5.23 15.90 7.28
N GLU A 191 -4.06 16.46 7.59
CA GLU A 191 -3.63 17.77 7.06
C GLU A 191 -3.47 17.76 5.53
N PHE A 192 -2.97 16.65 4.96
CA PHE A 192 -2.83 16.50 3.51
C PHE A 192 -4.18 16.43 2.80
N ILE A 193 -5.17 15.79 3.43
CA ILE A 193 -6.53 15.69 2.90
C ILE A 193 -7.28 17.02 3.08
N GLY A 194 -7.15 17.64 4.25
CA GLY A 194 -7.90 18.85 4.61
C GLY A 194 -9.41 18.63 4.45
N ASN A 195 -10.04 19.47 3.64
CA ASN A 195 -11.48 19.43 3.35
C ASN A 195 -11.80 18.78 1.99
N ALA A 196 -10.83 18.08 1.37
CA ALA A 196 -11.03 17.46 0.07
C ALA A 196 -12.17 16.42 0.09
N LYS A 197 -12.89 16.31 -1.02
CA LYS A 197 -13.85 15.23 -1.23
C LYS A 197 -13.10 13.95 -1.59
N ILE A 198 -13.48 12.84 -0.96
CA ILE A 198 -12.88 11.52 -1.18
C ILE A 198 -13.91 10.58 -1.80
N GLU A 199 -13.54 9.92 -2.89
CA GLU A 199 -14.33 8.85 -3.52
C GLU A 199 -13.50 7.57 -3.58
N THR A 200 -14.08 6.43 -3.18
CA THR A 200 -13.44 5.11 -3.22
C THR A 200 -13.93 4.31 -4.44
N HIS A 201 -13.02 3.56 -5.05
CA HIS A 201 -13.32 2.66 -6.16
C HIS A 201 -12.65 1.31 -5.94
N GLU A 202 -13.32 0.23 -6.32
CA GLU A 202 -12.85 -1.15 -6.18
C GLU A 202 -12.90 -1.87 -7.53
N TRP A 203 -11.94 -2.76 -7.80
CA TRP A 203 -11.94 -3.64 -8.97
C TRP A 203 -11.48 -5.06 -8.61
N ASN A 204 -11.57 -5.98 -9.57
CA ASN A 204 -11.33 -7.41 -9.35
C ASN A 204 -12.20 -7.98 -8.21
N LEU A 205 -13.48 -7.57 -8.14
CA LEU A 205 -14.42 -7.99 -7.08
C LEU A 205 -14.59 -9.50 -7.00
N GLU A 206 -14.56 -10.16 -8.16
CA GLU A 206 -14.65 -11.63 -8.29
C GLU A 206 -13.33 -12.36 -8.00
N LYS A 207 -12.25 -11.62 -7.66
CA LYS A 207 -10.94 -12.17 -7.29
C LYS A 207 -10.36 -13.18 -8.30
N LYS A 208 -10.51 -12.87 -9.59
CA LYS A 208 -10.09 -13.75 -10.71
C LYS A 208 -8.65 -13.54 -11.15
N LEU A 209 -8.14 -12.32 -10.97
CA LEU A 209 -6.79 -11.93 -11.42
C LEU A 209 -5.75 -11.95 -10.28
N SER A 210 -6.26 -11.90 -9.05
CA SER A 210 -5.58 -11.96 -7.75
C SER A 210 -6.66 -12.32 -6.74
N ASP A 211 -6.31 -12.97 -5.63
CA ASP A 211 -7.23 -13.21 -4.51
C ASP A 211 -7.57 -11.94 -3.70
N HIS A 212 -6.98 -10.80 -4.08
CA HIS A 212 -7.29 -9.47 -3.55
C HIS A 212 -8.09 -8.61 -4.54
N LYS A 213 -8.96 -7.77 -3.98
CA LYS A 213 -9.54 -6.64 -4.71
C LYS A 213 -8.48 -5.56 -4.87
N GLY A 214 -8.55 -4.80 -5.95
CA GLY A 214 -7.80 -3.57 -6.03
C GLY A 214 -8.65 -2.40 -5.52
N ILE A 215 -8.00 -1.42 -4.89
CA ILE A 215 -8.65 -0.28 -4.24
C ILE A 215 -7.96 1.01 -4.67
N SER A 216 -8.76 2.04 -4.93
CA SER A 216 -8.25 3.40 -5.10
C SER A 216 -9.11 4.43 -4.39
N ILE A 217 -8.47 5.54 -4.05
CA ILE A 217 -9.15 6.77 -3.66
C ILE A 217 -8.91 7.84 -4.72
N GLN A 218 -9.93 8.65 -4.96
CA GLN A 218 -9.83 9.91 -5.68
C GLN A 218 -9.99 11.04 -4.68
N ILE A 219 -8.98 11.90 -4.61
CA ILE A 219 -8.93 13.09 -3.77
C ILE A 219 -9.20 14.30 -4.67
N ASP A 220 -10.34 14.96 -4.45
CA ASP A 220 -10.72 16.19 -5.12
C ASP A 220 -10.56 17.38 -4.18
N TYR A 221 -9.63 18.27 -4.53
CA TYR A 221 -9.30 19.48 -3.79
C TYR A 221 -10.10 20.71 -4.23
N SER A 222 -10.96 20.58 -5.24
CA SER A 222 -11.85 21.66 -5.65
C SER A 222 -12.94 21.87 -4.59
N LEU A 223 -12.93 23.06 -3.98
CA LEU A 223 -13.98 23.59 -3.12
C LEU A 223 -14.53 24.86 -3.77
#